data_AF-A0A139BS69-F1
#
_entry.id   AF-A0A139BS69-F1
#
_cell.length_a   1.000
_cell.length_b   1.000
_cell.length_c   1.000
_cell.angle_alpha   90.00
_cell.angle_beta   90.00
_cell.angle_gamma   90.00
#
_symmetry.space_group_name_H-M   'P 1'
#
loop_
_entity.id
_entity.type
_entity.pdbx_description
1 polymer ?
#
loop_
_entity_poly.entity_id
_entity_poly.type
_entity_poly.pdbx_seq_one_letter_code
_entity_poly.pdbx_strand_id
1 'polypeptide(L)' 'MAGKTQKTTGFEAAMAELEQIVADMEAGKLPLEDTLTAYKRGAELLSFCRSRLEDAQQQVRVLEDGMLKDFSANAESGTS' A
#
# COMPACT_ATOMS: atom_id res chain seq x y z
N MET A 1 5.41 5.62 23.53
CA MET A 1 4.46 6.57 22.90
C MET A 1 5.18 7.35 21.80
N ALA A 2 5.44 6.74 20.64
CA ALA A 2 6.09 7.45 19.52
C ALA A 2 5.55 6.93 18.18
N GLY A 3 4.81 7.81 17.51
CA GLY A 3 4.21 7.57 16.20
C GLY A 3 3.33 8.75 15.80
N LYS A 4 3.75 9.97 16.14
CA LYS A 4 3.10 11.21 15.72
C LYS A 4 3.43 11.45 14.25
N THR A 5 2.38 11.62 13.45
CA THR A 5 2.36 12.52 12.29
C THR A 5 3.09 12.06 11.02
N GLN A 6 2.48 11.13 10.28
CA GLN A 6 2.49 11.21 8.81
C GLN A 6 1.05 11.37 8.33
N LYS A 7 0.40 12.47 8.77
CA LYS A 7 -0.80 12.94 8.08
C LYS A 7 -0.33 13.47 6.72
N THR A 8 -0.94 12.95 5.64
CA THR A 8 -0.97 13.45 4.25
C THR A 8 0.01 12.93 3.18
N THR A 9 0.89 11.96 3.44
CA THR A 9 1.73 11.33 2.37
C THR A 9 1.79 9.80 2.45
N GLY A 10 0.68 9.17 2.81
CA GLY A 10 0.57 7.72 3.01
C GLY A 10 -0.37 7.04 2.02
N PHE A 11 -0.46 5.71 2.10
CA PHE A 11 -1.38 4.89 1.30
C PHE A 11 -2.82 5.40 1.33
N GLU A 12 -3.34 5.74 2.51
CA GLU A 12 -4.72 6.24 2.68
C GLU A 12 -4.94 7.57 1.94
N ALA A 13 -3.96 8.47 1.96
CA ALA A 13 -4.05 9.74 1.25
C ALA A 13 -4.00 9.54 -0.26
N ALA A 14 -3.12 8.65 -0.75
CA ALA A 14 -3.04 8.31 -2.16
C ALA A 14 -4.33 7.64 -2.67
N MET A 15 -4.95 6.80 -1.83
CA MET A 15 -6.23 6.16 -2.16
C MET A 15 -7.37 7.17 -2.23
N ALA A 16 -7.48 8.07 -1.25
CA ALA A 16 -8.50 9.12 -1.24
C ALA A 16 -8.37 10.05 -2.46
N GLU A 17 -7.15 10.40 -2.86
CA GLU A 17 -6.90 11.19 -4.06
C GLU A 17 -7.31 10.44 -5.34
N LEU A 18 -7.00 9.14 -5.41
CA LEU A 18 -7.38 8.29 -6.54
C LEU A 18 -8.91 8.18 -6.68
N GLU A 19 -9.62 8.00 -5.56
CA GLU A 19 -11.09 7.97 -5.52
C GLU A 19 -11.70 9.28 -6.04
N GLN A 20 -11.13 10.42 -5.63
CA GLN A 20 -11.58 11.74 -6.11
C GLN A 20 -11.37 11.88 -7.62
N ILE A 21 -10.20 11.49 -8.13
CA ILE A 21 -9.89 11.53 -9.57
C ILE A 21 -10.88 10.68 -10.36
N VAL A 22 -11.18 9.46 -9.90
CA VAL A 22 -12.15 8.58 -10.55
C VAL A 22 -13.54 9.22 -10.55
N ALA A 23 -13.98 9.76 -9.41
CA ALA A 23 -15.28 10.43 -9.31
C ALA A 23 -15.39 11.63 -10.27
N ASP A 24 -14.33 12.43 -10.42
CA ASP A 24 -14.30 13.58 -11.32
C ASP A 24 -14.32 13.16 -12.80
N MET A 25 -13.63 12.06 -13.14
CA MET A 25 -13.65 11.47 -14.48
C MET A 25 -15.03 10.89 -14.83
N GLU A 26 -15.67 10.18 -13.90
CA GLU A 26 -17.01 9.60 -14.08
C GLU A 26 -18.10 10.67 -14.17
N ALA A 27 -17.93 11.80 -13.49
CA ALA A 27 -18.85 12.93 -13.57
C ALA A 27 -18.86 13.58 -14.97
N GLY A 28 -17.87 13.30 -15.82
CA GLY A 28 -17.79 13.81 -17.20
C GLY A 28 -17.61 15.34 -17.29
N LYS A 29 -17.13 15.97 -16.21
CA LYS A 29 -17.00 17.43 -16.10
C LYS A 29 -15.62 17.94 -16.51
N LEU A 30 -14.66 17.05 -16.76
CA LEU A 30 -13.29 17.39 -17.10
C LEU A 30 -13.16 17.67 -18.61
N PRO A 31 -12.59 18.83 -19.01
CA PRO A 31 -12.19 19.03 -20.40
C PRO A 31 -11.09 18.02 -20.77
N LEU A 32 -10.94 17.74 -22.07
CA LEU A 32 -10.07 16.67 -22.57
C LEU A 32 -8.62 16.75 -22.06
N GLU A 33 -8.06 17.96 -21.96
CA GLU A 33 -6.69 18.18 -21.48
C GLU A 33 -6.54 17.82 -19.99
N ASP A 34 -7.57 18.11 -19.19
CA ASP A 34 -7.59 17.77 -17.77
C ASP A 34 -7.81 16.28 -17.56
N THR A 35 -8.57 15.61 -18.43
CA THR A 35 -8.77 14.15 -18.39
C THR A 35 -7.45 13.39 -18.58
N LEU A 36 -6.57 13.85 -19.46
CA LEU A 36 -5.24 13.24 -19.64
C LEU A 36 -4.35 13.44 -18.41
N THR A 37 -4.45 14.59 -17.76
CA THR A 37 -3.70 14.90 -16.53
C THR A 37 -4.20 14.05 -15.36
N ALA A 38 -5.52 13.99 -15.19
CA ALA A 38 -6.20 13.14 -14.21
C ALA A 38 -5.83 11.66 -14.38
N TYR A 39 -5.83 11.15 -15.62
CA TYR A 39 -5.43 9.78 -15.91
C TYR A 39 -3.98 9.49 -15.52
N LYS A 40 -3.03 10.37 -15.89
CA LYS A 40 -1.61 10.19 -15.51
C LYS A 40 -1.45 10.14 -14.00
N ARG A 41 -2.08 11.09 -13.29
CA ARG A 41 -2.04 11.14 -11.83
C ARG A 41 -2.65 9.89 -11.20
N GLY A 42 -3.80 9.43 -11.71
CA GLY A 42 -4.43 8.20 -11.26
C GLY A 42 -3.53 6.97 -11.45
N ALA A 43 -2.82 6.87 -12.58
CA ALA A 43 -1.88 5.79 -12.83
C ALA A 43 -0.68 5.79 -11.87
N GLU A 44 -0.15 6.96 -11.54
CA GLU A 44 0.92 7.12 -10.54
C GLU A 44 0.46 6.68 -9.14
N LEU A 45 -0.72 7.14 -8.72
CA LEU A 45 -1.32 6.79 -7.43
C LEU A 45 -1.59 5.29 -7.34
N LEU A 46 -2.12 4.68 -8.39
CA LEU A 46 -2.36 3.24 -8.45
C LEU A 46 -1.06 2.44 -8.32
N SER A 47 0.00 2.87 -9.02
CA SER A 47 1.33 2.24 -8.93
C SER A 47 1.89 2.33 -7.51
N PHE A 48 1.81 3.51 -6.90
CA PHE A 48 2.21 3.71 -5.50
C PHE A 48 1.44 2.81 -4.55
N CYS A 49 0.11 2.76 -4.63
CA CYS A 49 -0.73 1.93 -3.77
C CYS A 49 -0.37 0.44 -3.89
N ARG A 50 -0.13 -0.06 -5.11
CA ARG A 50 0.28 -1.45 -5.34
C ARG A 50 1.62 -1.76 -4.68
N SER A 51 2.63 -0.91 -4.88
CA SER A 51 3.95 -1.09 -4.26
C SER A 51 3.85 -1.14 -2.72
N ARG A 52 3.03 -0.27 -2.12
CA ARG A 52 2.83 -0.27 -0.66
C ARG A 52 2.18 -1.57 -0.15
N LEU A 53 1.26 -2.16 -0.93
CA LEU A 53 0.64 -3.44 -0.59
C LEU A 53 1.64 -4.59 -0.76
N GLU A 54 2.44 -4.59 -1.81
CA GLU A 54 3.48 -5.60 -2.04
C GLU A 54 4.53 -5.60 -0.92
N ASP A 55 4.99 -4.41 -0.52
CA ASP A 55 5.90 -4.23 0.61
C ASP A 55 5.31 -4.78 1.92
N ALA A 56 4.04 -4.47 2.19
CA ALA A 56 3.36 -4.97 3.38
C ALA A 56 3.22 -6.50 3.36
N GLN A 57 2.85 -7.07 2.21
CA GLN A 57 2.77 -8.52 2.04
C GLN A 57 4.14 -9.20 2.22
N GLN A 58 5.21 -8.59 1.72
CA GLN A 58 6.56 -9.11 1.91
C GLN A 58 6.98 -9.10 3.38
N GLN A 59 6.66 -8.03 4.11
CA GLN A 59 6.96 -7.95 5.54
C GLN A 59 6.22 -9.05 6.32
N VAL A 60 4.95 -9.31 6.00
CA VAL A 60 4.18 -10.41 6.61
C VAL A 60 4.84 -11.76 6.35
N ARG A 61 5.21 -12.05 5.10
CA ARG A 61 5.88 -13.31 4.74
C ARG A 61 7.19 -13.52 5.52
N VAL A 62 8.02 -12.49 5.65
CA VAL A 62 9.28 -12.58 6.39
C VAL A 62 9.05 -12.88 7.87
N LEU A 63 8.00 -12.29 8.47
CA LEU A 63 7.64 -12.55 9.87
C LEU A 63 7.14 -13.99 10.06
N GLU A 64 6.28 -14.49 9.17
CA GLU A 64 5.79 -15.86 9.19
C GLU A 64 6.93 -16.87 9.04
N ASP A 65 7.84 -16.65 8.08
CA ASP A 65 9.02 -17.49 7.88
C ASP A 65 9.96 -17.49 9.10
N GLY A 66 10.13 -16.32 9.75
CA GLY A 66 10.89 -16.20 10.99
C GLY A 66 10.28 -17.01 12.12
N MET A 67 8.96 -16.86 12.34
CA MET A 67 8.23 -17.61 13.37
C MET A 67 8.30 -19.13 13.15
N LEU A 68 8.24 -19.59 11.90
CA LEU A 68 8.35 -21.02 11.55
C LEU A 68 9.75 -21.58 11.85
N LYS A 69 10.81 -20.79 11.60
CA LYS A 69 12.20 -21.17 11.92
C LYS A 69 12.43 -21.24 13.42
N ASP A 70 11.93 -20.27 14.17
CA ASP A 70 12.04 -20.25 15.64
C ASP A 70 11.34 -21.45 16.27
N PHE A 71 10.17 -21.83 15.76
CA PHE A 71 9.45 -23.02 16.23
C PHE A 71 10.21 -24.31 15.95
N SER A 72 10.76 -24.47 14.73
CA SER A 72 11.56 -25.65 14.37
C SER A 72 12.83 -25.78 15.22
N ALA A 73 13.54 -24.67 15.45
CA ALA A 73 14.75 -24.66 16.27
C ALA A 73 14.49 -25.02 17.76
N ASN A 74 13.33 -24.63 18.28
CA ASN A 74 12.94 -24.96 19.65
C ASN A 74 12.39 -26.39 19.79
N ALA A 75 11.82 -26.96 18.73
CA ALA A 75 11.36 -28.35 18.71
C ALA A 75 12.51 -29.37 18.72
N GLU A 76 13.63 -29.06 18.05
CA GLU A 76 14.81 -29.92 17.98
C GLU A 76 15.68 -29.87 19.25
N SER A 77 15.52 -28.84 20.09
CA SER A 77 16.27 -28.68 21.34
C SER A 77 15.58 -29.27 22.58
N GLY A 78 14.37 -29.82 22.44
CA GLY A 78 13.57 -30.42 23.51
C GLY A 78 13.66 -31.95 23.67
N THR A 79 14.49 -32.65 22.88
CA THR A 79 14.64 -34.12 22.96
C THR A 79 15.94 -34.55 23.67
N SER A 80 16.16 -34.09 24.90
CA SER A 80 17.05 -34.74 25.88
C SER A 80 16.26 -35.22 27.08
#